data_AF-A0A2S9Z1Y1-F1
#
_entry.id   AF-A0A2S9Z1Y1-F1
#
_cell.length_a   1.000
_cell.length_b   1.000
_cell.length_c   1.000
_cell.angle_alpha   90.00
_cell.angle_beta   90.00
_cell.angle_gamma   90.00
#
_symmetry.space_group_name_H-M   'P 1'
#
loop_
_entity.id
_entity.type
_entity.pdbx_description
1 polymer ?
#
loop_
_entity_poly.entity_id
_entity_poly.type
_entity_poly.pdbx_seq_one_letter_code
_entity_poly.pdbx_strand_id
1 'polypeptide(L)'
;MMFSRRARTTALSCALSGVLLQGVGLPAAWAYDVVPDADAAVCRVDPRQKDSAVSQFWTQLRQDAVAQRLDEMDAADPGLKQAIEDYDLDRPGASLPGELQERIAATGTSEGLGMFIPHRTQAEDGIGDQAGDKTTYTPTEARAAARAIGDHPANAPQDALDTQARTSHLRLDEITADIFRQRHAEYEGTQFALRDALNSCADEVEDATRPALWQTPQGMLLIGGIVVALGVLARVVYNVRRPSRHARRS
;
A
#
# COMPACT_ATOMS: atom_id res chain seq x y z
N MET A 1 43.18 29.65 -58.86
CA MET A 1 43.56 28.52 -57.99
C MET A 1 42.29 28.02 -57.31
N MET A 2 41.50 27.18 -57.98
CA MET A 2 41.39 25.73 -57.74
C MET A 2 41.02 25.37 -56.28
N PHE A 3 39.72 25.28 -56.00
CA PHE A 3 39.20 24.45 -54.90
C PHE A 3 38.50 23.23 -55.52
N SER A 4 39.07 22.07 -55.27
CA SER A 4 38.66 20.77 -55.79
C SER A 4 37.37 20.26 -55.12
N ARG A 5 36.55 19.59 -55.94
CA ARG A 5 35.31 18.90 -55.59
C ARG A 5 35.57 17.43 -55.18
N ARG A 6 34.83 17.00 -54.16
CA ARG A 6 34.10 15.70 -53.98
C ARG A 6 34.84 14.34 -54.11
N ALA A 7 34.66 13.51 -53.07
CA ALA A 7 34.15 12.12 -53.10
C ALA A 7 33.99 11.64 -51.64
N ARG A 8 32.79 11.47 -51.06
CA ARG A 8 31.90 10.30 -51.09
C ARG A 8 32.60 8.94 -51.04
N THR A 9 32.62 8.34 -49.85
CA THR A 9 32.58 6.89 -49.65
C THR A 9 31.66 6.58 -48.47
N THR A 10 30.50 6.04 -48.82
CA THR A 10 29.57 5.27 -48.01
C THR A 10 30.19 3.91 -47.68
N ALA A 11 30.16 3.50 -46.42
CA ALA A 11 30.16 2.08 -46.07
C ALA A 11 29.30 1.89 -44.81
N LEU A 12 28.16 1.22 -45.02
CA LEU A 12 27.33 0.63 -43.99
C LEU A 12 28.20 -0.23 -43.06
N SER A 13 27.92 -0.19 -41.76
CA SER A 13 28.11 -1.39 -40.94
C SER A 13 27.13 -1.42 -39.78
N CYS A 14 26.60 -2.62 -39.60
CA CYS A 14 25.44 -3.02 -38.82
C CYS A 14 25.43 -2.57 -37.35
N ALA A 15 24.25 -2.09 -36.97
CA ALA A 15 23.52 -2.44 -35.77
C ALA A 15 24.19 -3.44 -34.81
N LEU A 16 24.56 -2.94 -33.63
CA LEU A 16 24.38 -3.61 -32.35
C LEU A 16 24.05 -2.53 -31.33
N SER A 17 22.78 -2.15 -31.29
CA SER A 17 22.20 -1.32 -30.24
C SER A 17 22.17 -2.14 -28.95
N GLY A 18 23.30 -2.20 -28.25
CA GLY A 18 23.36 -2.55 -26.84
C GLY A 18 22.79 -1.39 -26.04
N VAL A 19 21.46 -1.26 -25.99
CA VAL A 19 20.79 -0.45 -24.99
C VAL A 19 21.01 -1.18 -23.66
N LEU A 20 22.08 -0.80 -22.97
CA LEU A 20 22.18 -1.00 -21.53
C LEU A 20 20.98 -0.27 -20.92
N LEU A 21 19.91 -1.02 -20.66
CA LEU A 21 18.93 -0.65 -19.65
C LEU A 21 19.71 -0.56 -18.33
N GLN A 22 20.24 0.62 -18.05
CA GLN A 22 20.47 1.02 -16.69
C GLN A 22 19.08 1.07 -16.06
N GLY A 23 18.78 0.00 -15.31
CA GLY A 23 17.65 -0.05 -14.40
C GLY A 23 17.81 1.10 -13.42
N VAL A 24 17.24 2.25 -13.78
CA VAL A 24 16.73 3.18 -12.79
C VAL A 24 15.59 2.41 -12.16
N GLY A 25 15.90 1.66 -11.11
CA GLY A 25 14.90 1.18 -10.18
C GLY A 25 14.13 2.42 -9.77
N LEU A 26 12.92 2.56 -10.29
CA LEU A 26 11.94 3.42 -9.67
C LEU A 26 11.95 3.01 -8.20
N PRO A 27 12.17 3.93 -7.24
CA PRO A 27 11.95 3.58 -5.85
C PRO A 27 10.56 2.98 -5.81
N ALA A 28 10.45 1.74 -5.34
CA ALA A 28 9.15 1.15 -5.07
C ALA A 28 8.38 2.23 -4.30
N ALA A 29 7.23 2.65 -4.81
CA ALA A 29 6.40 3.57 -4.05
C ALA A 29 6.02 2.82 -2.77
N TRP A 30 6.64 3.19 -1.65
CA TRP A 30 6.42 2.53 -0.38
C TRP A 30 5.02 2.89 0.08
N ALA A 31 4.08 1.99 -0.18
CA ALA A 31 2.78 2.03 0.45
C ALA A 31 3.04 1.71 1.93
N TYR A 32 3.02 2.78 2.74
CA TYR A 32 3.48 2.85 4.13
C TYR A 32 5.01 2.77 4.24
N ASP A 33 5.61 3.70 4.99
CA ASP A 33 6.97 3.51 5.51
C ASP A 33 6.90 2.41 6.59
N VAL A 34 6.85 1.15 6.12
CA VAL A 34 7.08 -0.02 6.97
C VAL A 34 8.57 -0.08 7.22
N VAL A 35 9.00 0.45 8.36
CA VAL A 35 10.41 0.57 8.72
C VAL A 35 10.81 -0.62 9.61
N PRO A 36 11.85 -1.37 9.25
CA PRO A 36 12.39 -2.41 10.13
C PRO A 36 13.08 -1.76 11.34
N ASP A 37 12.75 -2.25 12.54
CA ASP A 37 13.46 -1.97 13.78
C ASP A 37 14.09 -3.27 14.28
N ALA A 38 15.34 -3.47 13.87
CA ALA A 38 16.11 -4.67 14.21
C ALA A 38 16.41 -4.76 15.71
N ASP A 39 16.55 -3.63 16.41
CA ASP A 39 16.85 -3.60 17.85
C ASP A 39 15.65 -4.05 18.67
N ALA A 40 14.45 -3.65 18.28
CA ALA A 40 13.20 -4.08 18.90
C ALA A 40 12.62 -5.36 18.27
N ALA A 41 13.25 -5.92 17.25
CA ALA A 41 12.80 -7.10 16.50
C ALA A 41 11.38 -6.98 15.93
N VAL A 42 11.04 -5.81 15.38
CA VAL A 42 9.69 -5.48 14.90
C VAL A 42 9.72 -4.65 13.62
N CYS A 43 8.63 -4.72 12.87
CA CYS A 43 8.27 -3.81 11.80
C CYS A 43 7.43 -2.68 12.35
N ARG A 44 7.92 -1.44 12.23
CA ARG A 44 7.15 -0.25 12.58
C ARG A 44 6.39 0.22 11.37
N VAL A 45 5.09 0.39 11.52
CA VAL A 45 4.24 1.10 10.57
C VAL A 45 3.94 2.44 11.21
N ASP A 46 4.26 3.54 10.56
CA ASP A 46 3.85 4.86 11.06
C ASP A 46 2.37 5.10 10.69
N PRO A 47 1.41 4.92 11.61
CA PRO A 47 -0.01 5.14 11.29
C PRO A 47 -0.34 6.61 11.10
N ARG A 48 0.57 7.54 11.48
CA ARG A 48 0.36 8.99 11.42
C ARG A 48 0.88 9.59 10.12
N GLN A 49 1.45 8.79 9.22
CA GLN A 49 1.73 9.25 7.87
C GLN A 49 0.42 9.43 7.10
N LYS A 50 -0.07 10.66 7.13
CA LYS A 50 -1.05 11.20 6.16
C LYS A 50 -0.61 10.95 4.71
N ASP A 51 0.68 10.74 4.50
CA ASP A 51 1.32 10.54 3.20
C ASP A 51 1.47 9.08 2.77
N SER A 52 0.93 8.09 3.52
CA SER A 52 0.93 6.71 3.02
C SER A 52 0.13 6.62 1.71
N ALA A 53 0.59 5.80 0.75
CA ALA A 53 -0.07 5.69 -0.56
C ALA A 53 -1.55 5.30 -0.46
N VAL A 54 -1.93 4.47 0.52
CA VAL A 54 -3.33 4.09 0.76
C VAL A 54 -4.14 5.25 1.33
N SER A 55 -3.58 6.01 2.29
CA SER A 55 -4.23 7.21 2.81
C SER A 55 -4.40 8.27 1.72
N GLN A 56 -3.35 8.53 0.93
CA GLN A 56 -3.38 9.46 -0.18
C GLN A 56 -4.42 9.06 -1.22
N PHE A 57 -4.53 7.76 -1.55
CA PHE A 57 -5.57 7.27 -2.45
C PHE A 57 -6.97 7.65 -1.96
N TRP A 58 -7.30 7.37 -0.68
CA TRP A 58 -8.62 7.69 -0.13
C TRP A 58 -8.87 9.19 -0.01
N THR A 59 -7.83 9.97 0.33
CA THR A 59 -7.91 11.44 0.35
C THR A 59 -8.20 11.99 -1.04
N GLN A 60 -7.47 11.54 -2.06
CA GLN A 60 -7.68 11.98 -3.44
C GLN A 60 -9.04 11.54 -3.96
N LEU A 61 -9.47 10.31 -3.69
CA LEU A 61 -10.80 9.83 -4.07
C LEU A 61 -11.91 10.77 -3.54
N ARG A 62 -11.82 11.18 -2.27
CA ARG A 62 -12.79 12.10 -1.67
C ARG A 62 -12.73 13.48 -2.31
N GLN A 63 -11.52 14.01 -2.52
CA GLN A 63 -11.34 15.31 -3.17
C GLN A 63 -11.90 15.32 -4.60
N ASP A 64 -11.64 14.26 -5.37
CA ASP A 64 -12.14 14.11 -6.74
C ASP A 64 -13.68 14.01 -6.74
N ALA A 65 -14.26 13.24 -5.83
CA ALA A 65 -15.71 13.12 -5.71
C ALA A 65 -16.37 14.45 -5.32
N VAL A 66 -15.81 15.16 -4.35
CA VAL A 66 -16.26 16.50 -3.94
C VAL A 66 -16.13 17.49 -5.09
N ALA A 67 -14.99 17.49 -5.80
CA ALA A 67 -14.77 18.39 -6.93
C ALA A 67 -15.78 18.15 -8.06
N GLN A 68 -15.99 16.89 -8.44
CA GLN A 68 -16.99 16.54 -9.44
C GLN A 68 -18.40 16.92 -8.98
N ARG A 69 -18.72 16.73 -7.71
CA ARG A 69 -20.05 17.10 -7.18
C ARG A 69 -20.25 18.62 -7.15
N LEU A 70 -19.23 19.37 -6.78
CA LEU A 70 -19.24 20.84 -6.83
C LEU A 70 -19.41 21.34 -8.27
N ASP A 71 -18.81 20.69 -9.26
CA ASP A 71 -19.02 21.01 -10.68
C ASP A 71 -20.47 20.76 -11.12
N GLU A 72 -21.08 19.64 -10.69
CA GLU A 72 -22.50 19.36 -10.97
C GLU A 72 -23.42 20.42 -10.32
N MET A 73 -23.11 20.87 -9.10
CA MET A 73 -23.89 21.90 -8.41
C MET A 73 -23.69 23.29 -9.00
N ASP A 74 -22.48 23.64 -9.43
CA ASP A 74 -22.17 24.93 -10.07
C ASP A 74 -22.90 25.10 -11.41
N ALA A 75 -23.13 24.00 -12.14
CA ALA A 75 -23.96 24.01 -13.33
C ALA A 75 -25.43 24.39 -13.04
N ALA A 76 -25.93 24.08 -11.84
CA ALA A 76 -27.28 24.43 -11.39
C ALA A 76 -27.34 25.83 -10.74
N ASP A 77 -26.32 26.21 -9.99
CA ASP A 77 -26.15 27.52 -9.34
C ASP A 77 -24.75 28.09 -9.62
N PRO A 78 -24.57 28.87 -10.70
CA PRO A 78 -23.26 29.38 -11.11
C PRO A 78 -22.54 30.18 -10.04
N GLY A 79 -21.28 29.82 -9.78
CA GLY A 79 -20.43 30.43 -8.76
C GLY A 79 -20.61 29.84 -7.36
N LEU A 80 -21.42 28.79 -7.19
CA LEU A 80 -21.55 28.08 -5.92
C LEU A 80 -20.25 27.36 -5.56
N LYS A 81 -19.59 26.71 -6.53
CA LYS A 81 -18.31 26.04 -6.30
C LYS A 81 -17.27 27.00 -5.73
N GLN A 82 -17.08 28.14 -6.41
CA GLN A 82 -16.10 29.15 -5.97
C GLN A 82 -16.45 29.70 -4.59
N ALA A 83 -17.73 29.95 -4.29
CA ALA A 83 -18.15 30.46 -2.99
C ALA A 83 -17.90 29.45 -1.85
N ILE A 84 -18.10 28.16 -2.10
CA ILE A 84 -17.77 27.09 -1.14
C ILE A 84 -16.25 26.98 -0.95
N GLU A 85 -15.46 27.02 -2.02
CA GLU A 85 -13.99 27.00 -1.94
C GLU A 85 -13.42 28.21 -1.19
N ASP A 86 -13.95 29.41 -1.47
CA ASP A 86 -13.56 30.64 -0.78
C ASP A 86 -13.90 30.55 0.71
N TYR A 87 -15.06 29.97 1.04
CA TYR A 87 -15.42 29.69 2.41
C TYR A 87 -14.51 28.64 3.04
N ASP A 88 -14.25 27.48 2.44
CA ASP A 88 -13.36 26.45 2.99
C ASP A 88 -11.95 26.98 3.30
N LEU A 89 -11.45 27.89 2.46
CA LEU A 89 -10.11 28.49 2.58
C LEU A 89 -10.05 29.80 3.39
N ASP A 90 -11.10 30.15 4.15
CA ASP A 90 -11.16 31.37 4.97
C ASP A 90 -10.83 32.66 4.17
N ARG A 91 -11.22 32.75 2.89
CA ARG A 91 -10.89 33.91 2.07
C ARG A 91 -11.66 35.16 2.51
N PRO A 92 -11.04 36.35 2.45
CA PRO A 92 -11.72 37.61 2.76
C PRO A 92 -12.95 37.81 1.86
N GLY A 93 -14.11 38.04 2.47
CA GLY A 93 -15.38 38.24 1.74
C GLY A 93 -16.09 36.95 1.31
N ALA A 94 -15.65 35.79 1.79
CA ALA A 94 -16.37 34.53 1.56
C ALA A 94 -17.82 34.60 2.09
N SER A 95 -18.71 33.89 1.40
CA SER A 95 -20.12 33.77 1.79
C SER A 95 -20.27 33.12 3.17
N LEU A 96 -21.36 33.45 3.86
CA LEU A 96 -21.64 32.89 5.18
C LEU A 96 -22.14 31.43 5.07
N PRO A 97 -21.92 30.59 6.10
CA PRO A 97 -22.32 29.19 6.06
C PRO A 97 -23.81 28.98 5.78
N GLY A 98 -24.67 29.84 6.35
CA GLY A 98 -26.11 29.78 6.13
C GLY A 98 -26.51 30.07 4.67
N GLU A 99 -25.89 31.07 4.06
CA GLU A 99 -26.10 31.42 2.65
C GLU A 99 -25.68 30.26 1.73
N LEU A 100 -24.53 29.66 2.01
CA LEU A 100 -24.04 28.49 1.26
C LEU A 100 -24.96 27.28 1.42
N GLN A 101 -25.45 27.01 2.63
CA GLN A 101 -26.37 25.90 2.89
C GLN A 101 -27.71 26.09 2.17
N GLU A 102 -28.23 27.32 2.11
CA GLU A 102 -29.44 27.65 1.34
C GLU A 102 -29.23 27.44 -0.16
N ARG A 103 -28.09 27.88 -0.69
CA ARG A 103 -27.75 27.69 -2.11
C ARG A 103 -27.60 26.21 -2.47
N ILE A 104 -26.91 25.43 -1.63
CA ILE A 104 -26.81 23.97 -1.81
C ILE A 104 -28.22 23.35 -1.81
N ALA A 105 -29.07 23.69 -0.85
CA ALA A 105 -30.44 23.18 -0.79
C ALA A 105 -31.26 23.56 -2.04
N ALA A 106 -31.03 24.74 -2.61
CA ALA A 106 -31.69 25.19 -3.83
C ALA A 106 -31.32 24.36 -5.08
N THR A 107 -30.17 23.66 -5.06
CA THR A 107 -29.80 22.69 -6.12
C THR A 107 -30.59 21.37 -6.03
N GLY A 108 -31.51 21.23 -5.05
CA GLY A 108 -32.42 20.09 -4.92
C GLY A 108 -31.81 18.87 -4.24
N THR A 109 -30.75 19.07 -3.45
CA THR A 109 -29.94 18.00 -2.85
C THR A 109 -30.16 17.93 -1.35
N SER A 110 -29.96 16.75 -0.78
CA SER A 110 -29.94 16.51 0.67
C SER A 110 -28.53 16.70 1.27
N GLU A 111 -27.57 17.17 0.48
CA GLU A 111 -26.17 17.28 0.88
C GLU A 111 -25.95 18.54 1.73
N GLY A 112 -25.10 18.42 2.74
CA GLY A 112 -24.77 19.52 3.65
C GLY A 112 -23.45 20.20 3.29
N LEU A 113 -23.29 21.48 3.63
CA LEU A 113 -22.03 22.22 3.42
C LEU A 113 -20.82 21.48 3.99
N GLY A 114 -20.99 20.82 5.14
CA GLY A 114 -19.95 20.03 5.82
C GLY A 114 -19.31 18.95 4.95
N MET A 115 -20.01 18.44 3.93
CA MET A 115 -19.50 17.42 3.01
C MET A 115 -18.51 17.98 1.97
N PHE A 116 -18.44 19.30 1.81
CA PHE A 116 -17.68 19.98 0.76
C PHE A 116 -16.55 20.88 1.28
N ILE A 117 -16.30 20.88 2.60
CA ILE A 117 -15.31 21.77 3.26
C ILE A 117 -14.18 20.98 3.96
N PRO A 118 -13.40 20.19 3.21
CA PRO A 118 -12.42 19.26 3.77
C PRO A 118 -11.27 19.94 4.53
N HIS A 119 -11.01 21.24 4.33
CA HIS A 119 -9.95 21.95 5.07
C HIS A 119 -10.44 22.39 6.45
N ARG A 120 -11.73 22.67 6.60
CA ARG A 120 -12.35 23.03 7.88
C ARG A 120 -12.75 21.82 8.73
N THR A 121 -13.07 20.68 8.12
CA THR A 121 -13.47 19.44 8.82
C THR A 121 -12.32 18.48 9.12
N GLN A 122 -11.09 18.84 8.74
CA GLN A 122 -9.87 18.05 8.94
C GLN A 122 -9.55 17.65 10.40
N ALA A 123 -10.28 18.20 11.38
CA ALA A 123 -10.22 17.76 12.77
C ALA A 123 -10.99 16.45 13.06
N GLU A 124 -11.89 16.01 12.16
CA GLU A 124 -12.82 14.90 12.41
C GLU A 124 -12.71 13.74 11.42
N ASP A 125 -12.11 13.93 10.24
CA ASP A 125 -12.04 12.90 9.21
C ASP A 125 -10.81 11.99 9.32
N GLY A 126 -10.74 11.25 10.42
CA GLY A 126 -9.95 10.02 10.51
C GLY A 126 -10.56 8.89 9.69
N ILE A 127 -10.69 9.03 8.37
CA ILE A 127 -10.84 7.85 7.49
C ILE A 127 -9.45 7.18 7.39
N GLY A 128 -9.05 6.60 8.51
CA GLY A 128 -7.80 5.87 8.73
C GLY A 128 -7.92 4.88 9.89
N ASP A 129 -9.02 4.90 10.65
CA ASP A 129 -9.22 4.12 11.87
C ASP A 129 -9.51 2.62 11.65
N GLN A 130 -9.22 2.09 10.44
CA GLN A 130 -9.26 0.64 10.17
C GLN A 130 -7.88 -0.01 10.05
N ALA A 131 -6.78 0.76 10.10
CA ALA A 131 -5.50 0.19 10.49
C ALA A 131 -5.46 0.25 12.01
N GLY A 132 -5.76 -0.85 12.69
CA GLY A 132 -5.76 -0.90 14.15
C GLY A 132 -4.52 -0.20 14.72
N ASP A 133 -4.68 0.50 15.85
CA ASP A 133 -3.69 1.33 16.59
C ASP A 133 -2.28 0.74 16.79
N LYS A 134 -2.10 -0.51 16.38
CA LYS A 134 -0.86 -1.24 16.38
C LYS A 134 0.09 -0.71 15.30
N THR A 135 0.95 0.21 15.74
CA THR A 135 2.04 0.80 14.96
C THR A 135 3.25 -0.13 14.79
N THR A 136 3.19 -1.32 15.39
CA THR A 136 4.35 -2.18 15.57
C THR A 136 3.94 -3.64 15.41
N TYR A 137 4.55 -4.33 14.47
CA TYR A 137 4.26 -5.71 14.11
C TYR A 137 5.51 -6.57 14.31
N THR A 138 5.39 -7.69 15.00
CA THR A 138 6.44 -8.72 14.92
C THR A 138 6.52 -9.29 13.48
N PRO A 139 7.62 -9.96 13.08
CA PRO A 139 7.71 -10.55 11.74
C PRO A 139 6.57 -11.51 11.39
N THR A 140 6.11 -12.30 12.36
CA THR A 140 4.98 -13.22 12.17
C THR A 140 3.66 -12.49 11.94
N GLU A 141 3.45 -11.37 12.64
CA GLU A 141 2.27 -10.51 12.50
C GLU A 141 2.31 -9.70 11.21
N ALA A 142 3.47 -9.19 10.79
CA ALA A 142 3.65 -8.50 9.52
C ALA A 142 3.30 -9.43 8.35
N ARG A 143 3.78 -10.69 8.38
CA ARG A 143 3.38 -11.70 7.38
C ARG A 143 1.91 -12.10 7.48
N ALA A 144 1.31 -12.07 8.67
CA ALA A 144 -0.12 -12.33 8.83
C ALA A 144 -0.96 -11.20 8.21
N ALA A 145 -0.58 -9.94 8.44
CA ALA A 145 -1.19 -8.77 7.82
C ALA A 145 -1.02 -8.80 6.29
N ALA A 146 0.17 -9.14 5.79
CA ALA A 146 0.41 -9.32 4.36
C ALA A 146 -0.51 -10.38 3.73
N ARG A 147 -0.74 -11.51 4.41
CA ARG A 147 -1.67 -12.57 3.95
C ARG A 147 -3.15 -12.17 4.01
N ALA A 148 -3.50 -11.20 4.85
CA ALA A 148 -4.87 -10.68 4.91
C ALA A 148 -5.21 -9.83 3.68
N ILE A 149 -4.20 -9.29 2.98
CA ILE A 149 -4.36 -8.62 1.70
C ILE A 149 -4.58 -9.70 0.62
N GLY A 150 -5.85 -9.94 0.31
CA GLY A 150 -6.27 -10.93 -0.67
C GLY A 150 -5.89 -10.58 -2.11
N ASP A 151 -6.27 -11.45 -3.05
CA ASP A 151 -5.94 -11.30 -4.47
C ASP A 151 -6.73 -10.18 -5.17
N HIS A 152 -7.85 -9.77 -4.57
CA HIS A 152 -8.71 -8.69 -5.07
C HIS A 152 -9.09 -7.75 -3.91
N PRO A 153 -8.11 -7.00 -3.37
CA PRO A 153 -8.32 -6.21 -2.16
C PRO A 153 -9.31 -5.06 -2.35
N ALA A 154 -9.58 -4.67 -3.60
CA ALA A 154 -10.52 -3.61 -3.94
C ALA A 154 -12.01 -4.04 -3.94
N ASN A 155 -12.31 -5.34 -3.91
CA ASN A 155 -13.71 -5.82 -3.98
C ASN A 155 -14.52 -5.43 -2.73
N ALA A 156 -13.99 -5.68 -1.53
CA ALA A 156 -14.70 -5.36 -0.28
C ALA A 156 -14.98 -3.84 -0.13
N PRO A 157 -14.00 -2.94 -0.38
CA PRO A 157 -14.28 -1.52 -0.40
C PRO A 157 -15.27 -1.08 -1.48
N GLN A 158 -15.21 -1.67 -2.69
CA GLN A 158 -16.21 -1.39 -3.73
C GLN A 158 -17.62 -1.78 -3.28
N ASP A 159 -17.80 -2.97 -2.71
CA ASP A 159 -19.10 -3.45 -2.22
C ASP A 159 -19.67 -2.55 -1.12
N ALA A 160 -18.80 -2.04 -0.24
CA ALA A 160 -19.16 -1.09 0.80
C ALA A 160 -19.61 0.25 0.19
N LEU A 161 -18.85 0.80 -0.77
CA LEU A 161 -19.19 2.05 -1.46
C LEU A 161 -20.49 1.92 -2.28
N ASP A 162 -20.68 0.82 -3.01
CA ASP A 162 -21.90 0.57 -3.76
C ASP A 162 -23.12 0.41 -2.82
N THR A 163 -22.91 -0.14 -1.63
CA THR A 163 -23.97 -0.23 -0.61
C THR A 163 -24.30 1.13 -0.04
N GLN A 164 -23.29 1.95 0.25
CA GLN A 164 -23.48 3.33 0.73
C GLN A 164 -24.21 4.17 -0.32
N ALA A 165 -23.76 4.16 -1.58
CA ALA A 165 -24.41 4.87 -2.68
C ALA A 165 -25.89 4.50 -2.84
N ARG A 166 -26.25 3.22 -2.66
CA ARG A 166 -27.65 2.76 -2.75
C ARG A 166 -28.53 3.14 -1.55
N THR A 167 -27.93 3.43 -0.39
CA THR A 167 -28.67 3.58 0.88
C THR A 167 -28.68 5.00 1.44
N SER A 168 -27.69 5.83 1.11
CA SER A 168 -27.60 7.22 1.61
C SER A 168 -28.48 8.20 0.83
N HIS A 169 -28.82 7.87 -0.43
CA HIS A 169 -29.48 8.78 -1.38
C HIS A 169 -28.68 10.08 -1.63
N LEU A 170 -27.37 10.07 -1.39
CA LEU A 170 -26.49 11.20 -1.64
C LEU A 170 -25.78 11.02 -2.99
N ARG A 171 -25.80 12.07 -3.81
CA ARG A 171 -25.15 12.05 -5.12
C ARG A 171 -23.63 11.96 -4.98
N LEU A 172 -23.05 12.56 -3.94
CA LEU A 172 -21.64 12.43 -3.60
C LEU A 172 -21.19 10.98 -3.38
N ASP A 173 -22.03 10.14 -2.76
CA ASP A 173 -21.68 8.73 -2.51
C ASP A 173 -21.71 7.91 -3.79
N GLU A 174 -22.66 8.18 -4.71
CA GLU A 174 -22.68 7.56 -6.04
C GLU A 174 -21.41 7.91 -6.83
N ILE A 175 -21.04 9.20 -6.85
CA ILE A 175 -19.82 9.67 -7.51
C ILE A 175 -18.59 8.98 -6.89
N THR A 176 -18.52 8.89 -5.57
CA THR A 176 -17.39 8.24 -4.87
C THR A 176 -17.25 6.77 -5.28
N ALA A 177 -18.38 6.03 -5.32
CA ALA A 177 -18.39 4.63 -5.75
C ALA A 177 -17.97 4.47 -7.23
N ASP A 178 -18.40 5.38 -8.10
CA ASP A 178 -18.06 5.37 -9.52
C ASP A 178 -16.59 5.72 -9.79
N ILE A 179 -16.03 6.69 -9.09
CA ILE A 179 -14.60 7.03 -9.20
C ILE A 179 -13.75 5.89 -8.64
N PHE A 180 -14.13 5.30 -7.50
CA PHE A 180 -13.39 4.15 -6.94
C PHE A 180 -13.37 2.98 -7.92
N ARG A 181 -14.50 2.69 -8.57
CA ARG A 181 -14.60 1.65 -9.60
C ARG A 181 -13.65 1.89 -10.79
N GLN A 182 -13.45 3.16 -11.17
CA GLN A 182 -12.52 3.53 -12.23
C GLN A 182 -11.05 3.45 -11.78
N ARG A 183 -10.78 3.68 -10.49
CA ARG A 183 -9.44 3.62 -9.87
C ARG A 183 -9.17 2.30 -9.15
N HIS A 184 -9.95 1.25 -9.45
CA HIS A 184 -9.88 -0.06 -8.78
C HIS A 184 -8.47 -0.65 -8.83
N ALA A 185 -7.85 -0.65 -10.02
CA ALA A 185 -6.49 -1.14 -10.23
C ALA A 185 -5.42 -0.32 -9.49
N GLU A 186 -5.65 0.98 -9.31
CA GLU A 186 -4.73 1.84 -8.55
C GLU A 186 -4.76 1.46 -7.06
N TYR A 187 -5.95 1.30 -6.49
CA TYR A 187 -6.10 0.84 -5.11
C TYR A 187 -5.47 -0.54 -4.92
N GLU A 188 -5.72 -1.50 -5.81
CA GLU A 188 -5.07 -2.82 -5.75
C GLU A 188 -3.55 -2.69 -5.76
N GLY A 189 -3.00 -1.81 -6.60
CA GLY A 189 -1.56 -1.50 -6.62
C GLY A 189 -1.03 -1.03 -5.27
N THR A 190 -1.75 -0.10 -4.59
CA THR A 190 -1.35 0.36 -3.24
C THR A 190 -1.37 -0.76 -2.20
N GLN A 191 -2.34 -1.67 -2.28
CA GLN A 191 -2.48 -2.78 -1.35
C GLN A 191 -1.40 -3.85 -1.58
N PHE A 192 -1.08 -4.16 -2.84
CA PHE A 192 0.02 -5.08 -3.14
C PHE A 192 1.37 -4.52 -2.75
N ALA A 193 1.61 -3.22 -2.95
CA ALA A 193 2.83 -2.57 -2.48
C ALA A 193 2.96 -2.66 -0.95
N LEU A 194 1.87 -2.49 -0.20
CA LEU A 194 1.87 -2.67 1.26
C LEU A 194 2.15 -4.12 1.64
N ARG A 195 1.53 -5.08 0.95
CA ARG A 195 1.78 -6.51 1.15
C ARG A 195 3.26 -6.85 1.00
N ASP A 196 3.88 -6.33 -0.05
CA ASP A 196 5.29 -6.57 -0.34
C ASP A 196 6.20 -5.89 0.71
N ALA A 197 5.89 -4.66 1.13
CA ALA A 197 6.62 -3.94 2.18
C ALA A 197 6.57 -4.67 3.53
N LEU A 198 5.40 -5.20 3.93
CA LEU A 198 5.24 -5.99 5.15
C LEU A 198 6.08 -7.28 5.12
N ASN A 199 6.12 -7.96 3.98
CA ASN A 199 6.94 -9.16 3.83
C ASN A 199 8.45 -8.82 3.86
N SER A 200 8.88 -7.78 3.13
CA SER A 200 10.28 -7.33 3.13
C SER A 200 10.75 -6.97 4.52
N CYS A 201 9.96 -6.20 5.26
CA CYS A 201 10.32 -5.82 6.62
C CYS A 201 10.42 -7.05 7.54
N ALA A 202 9.51 -8.01 7.44
CA ALA A 202 9.58 -9.23 8.24
C ALA A 202 10.85 -10.03 7.95
N ASP A 203 11.26 -10.12 6.68
CA ASP A 203 12.47 -10.80 6.25
C ASP A 203 13.73 -10.05 6.75
N GLU A 204 13.75 -8.72 6.64
CA GLU A 204 14.87 -7.88 7.11
C GLU A 204 15.07 -7.96 8.63
N VAL A 205 13.98 -7.90 9.40
CA VAL A 205 14.02 -8.03 10.87
C VAL A 205 14.48 -9.43 11.27
N GLU A 206 13.99 -10.49 10.61
CA GLU A 206 14.45 -11.85 10.90
C GLU A 206 15.92 -12.07 10.54
N ASP A 207 16.38 -11.57 9.38
CA ASP A 207 17.78 -11.70 8.98
C ASP A 207 18.72 -10.93 9.91
N ALA A 208 18.32 -9.73 10.36
CA ALA A 208 19.08 -8.92 11.31
C ALA A 208 19.13 -9.52 12.72
N THR A 209 18.07 -10.22 13.16
CA THR A 209 17.96 -10.80 14.50
C THR A 209 18.44 -12.26 14.59
N ARG A 210 18.76 -12.89 13.45
CA ARG A 210 19.34 -14.24 13.42
C ARG A 210 20.66 -14.29 14.21
N PRO A 211 20.87 -15.31 15.09
CA PRO A 211 22.13 -15.44 15.81
C PRO A 211 23.31 -15.56 14.84
N ALA A 212 24.43 -14.90 15.12
CA ALA A 212 25.61 -14.84 14.23
C ALA A 212 26.12 -16.22 13.74
N LEU A 213 25.86 -17.30 14.49
CA LEU A 213 26.13 -18.68 14.06
C LEU A 213 25.37 -19.04 12.77
N TRP A 214 24.15 -18.57 12.58
CA TRP A 214 23.33 -18.85 11.38
C TRP A 214 23.72 -18.02 10.16
N GLN A 215 24.45 -16.91 10.35
CA GLN A 215 24.89 -16.01 9.27
C GLN A 215 26.23 -16.46 8.63
N THR A 216 26.91 -17.46 9.20
CA THR A 216 28.16 -17.99 8.65
C THR A 216 27.94 -19.39 8.07
N PRO A 217 28.55 -19.73 6.90
CA PRO A 217 28.47 -21.08 6.32
C PRO A 217 28.91 -22.19 7.29
N GLN A 218 29.76 -21.82 8.25
CA GLN A 218 30.32 -22.70 9.27
C GLN A 218 29.30 -23.09 10.34
N GLY A 219 28.38 -22.21 10.73
CA GLY A 219 27.38 -22.55 11.75
C GLY A 219 26.24 -23.42 11.22
N MET A 220 25.88 -23.34 9.94
CA MET A 220 24.99 -24.33 9.31
C MET A 220 25.61 -25.74 9.29
N LEU A 221 26.92 -25.84 9.04
CA LEU A 221 27.66 -27.11 9.08
C LEU A 221 27.72 -27.72 10.49
N LEU A 222 27.85 -26.89 11.53
CA LEU A 222 27.87 -27.35 12.92
C LEU A 222 26.52 -27.94 13.35
N ILE A 223 25.40 -27.32 12.98
CA ILE A 223 24.06 -27.82 13.33
C ILE A 223 23.72 -29.08 12.52
N GLY A 224 24.04 -29.09 11.22
CA GLY A 224 23.91 -30.31 10.40
C GLY A 224 24.72 -31.47 10.98
N GLY A 225 25.94 -31.20 11.46
CA GLY A 225 26.79 -32.18 12.15
C GLY A 225 26.17 -32.71 13.45
N ILE A 226 25.55 -31.85 14.26
CA ILE A 226 24.90 -32.24 15.52
C ILE A 226 23.66 -33.11 15.26
N VAL A 227 22.81 -32.76 14.29
CA VAL A 227 21.62 -33.55 13.95
C VAL A 227 22.00 -34.93 13.40
N VAL A 228 23.02 -35.01 12.55
CA VAL A 228 23.55 -36.28 12.05
C VAL A 228 24.18 -37.10 13.18
N ALA A 229 24.95 -36.48 14.08
CA ALA A 229 25.56 -37.17 15.21
C ALA A 229 24.50 -37.74 16.18
N LEU A 230 23.45 -36.97 16.47
CA LEU A 230 22.31 -37.45 17.28
C LEU A 230 21.53 -38.57 16.59
N GLY A 231 21.35 -38.50 15.26
CA GLY A 231 20.74 -39.57 14.48
C GLY A 231 21.55 -40.88 14.49
N VAL A 232 22.87 -40.80 14.41
CA VAL A 232 23.77 -41.96 14.52
C VAL A 232 23.74 -42.55 15.93
N LEU A 233 23.80 -41.71 16.97
CA LEU A 233 23.68 -42.15 18.36
C LEU A 233 22.32 -42.83 18.64
N ALA A 234 21.23 -42.28 18.13
CA ALA A 234 19.90 -42.89 18.25
C ALA A 234 19.84 -44.26 17.56
N ARG A 235 20.45 -44.41 16.38
CA ARG A 235 20.50 -45.69 15.65
C ARG A 235 21.37 -46.74 16.36
N VAL A 236 22.46 -46.32 17.01
CA VAL A 236 23.31 -47.20 17.84
C VAL A 236 22.54 -47.68 19.08
N VAL A 237 21.88 -46.78 19.81
CA VAL A 237 21.08 -47.14 20.99
C VAL A 237 19.91 -48.07 20.62
N TYR A 238 19.29 -47.86 19.46
CA TYR A 238 18.20 -48.73 18.97
C TYR A 238 18.69 -50.12 18.53
N ASN A 239 19.88 -50.22 17.93
CA ASN A 239 20.49 -51.51 17.57
C ASN A 239 21.01 -52.29 18.79
N VAL A 240 21.50 -51.60 19.82
CA VAL A 240 21.95 -52.23 21.08
C VAL A 240 20.78 -52.74 21.92
N ARG A 241 19.58 -52.16 21.78
CA ARG A 241 18.36 -52.56 22.52
C ARG A 241 17.52 -53.64 21.83
N ARG A 242 17.94 -54.23 20.72
CA ARG A 242 17.29 -55.46 20.24
C ARG A 242 17.67 -56.61 21.18
N PRO A 243 16.73 -57.23 21.91
CA PRO A 243 17.04 -58.43 22.66
C PRO A 243 17.45 -59.52 21.67
N SER A 244 18.65 -60.06 21.87
CA SER A 244 19.15 -61.24 21.17
C SER A 244 18.23 -62.43 21.46
N ARG A 245 17.15 -62.56 20.70
CA ARG A 245 16.37 -63.79 20.60
C ARG A 245 17.19 -64.79 19.78
N HIS A 246 18.14 -65.46 20.42
CA HIS A 246 18.51 -66.86 20.17
C HIS A 246 19.58 -67.29 21.18
N ALA A 247 19.11 -67.70 22.37
CA ALA A 247 19.83 -68.64 23.22
C ALA A 247 18.79 -69.52 23.93
N ARG A 248 18.09 -70.35 23.16
CA ARG A 248 17.42 -71.58 23.63
C ARG A 248 17.07 -72.46 22.43
N ARG A 249 17.92 -73.45 22.13
CA ARG A 249 17.49 -74.82 21.85
C ARG A 249 18.71 -75.76 21.76
N SER A 250 18.51 -76.91 22.42
CA SER A 250 19.34 -78.13 22.57
C SER A 250 20.70 -77.96 23.21
#